data_AF-A0A2M7GDD4-F1
#
_entry.id   AF-A0A2M7GDD4-F1
#
_cell.length_a   1.000
_cell.length_b   1.000
_cell.length_c   1.000
_cell.angle_alpha   90.00
_cell.angle_beta   90.00
_cell.angle_gamma   90.00
#
_symmetry.space_group_name_H-M   'P 1'
#
loop_
_entity.id
_entity.type
_entity.pdbx_description
1 polymer ?
#
loop_
_entity_poly.entity_id
_entity_poly.type
_entity_poly.pdbx_seq_one_letter_code
_entity_poly.pdbx_strand_id
1 'polypeptide(L)'
;MPNHGHLVCTPLEKENGEFNSLAEILQSLKRHTARQSNLILSRSGAFWQDESYDHIVRDQAELERIIKYVLYNPVKAGLIDDWKKWKWSYCRYEM
;
A
#
# COMPACT_ATOMS: atom_id res chain seq x y z
N MET A 1 0.49 4.72 -7.36
CA MET A 1 1.20 5.07 -8.60
C MET A 1 0.64 4.23 -9.75
N PRO A 2 0.87 4.57 -11.03
CA PRO A 2 0.32 3.79 -12.16
C PRO A 2 0.83 2.34 -12.24
N ASN A 3 2.02 2.07 -11.67
CA ASN A 3 2.71 0.78 -11.76
C ASN A 3 2.96 0.09 -10.40
N HIS A 4 2.68 0.75 -9.26
CA HIS A 4 2.81 0.17 -7.93
C HIS A 4 1.90 0.87 -6.90
N GLY A 5 1.70 0.21 -5.75
CA GLY A 5 1.00 0.75 -4.59
C GLY A 5 1.91 0.84 -3.37
N HIS A 6 1.56 1.71 -2.42
CA HIS A 6 2.16 1.78 -1.09
C HIS A 6 1.07 1.57 -0.05
N LEU A 7 1.39 0.86 1.04
CA LEU A 7 0.50 0.62 2.16
C LEU A 7 1.26 0.91 3.45
N VAL A 8 0.69 1.75 4.31
CA VAL A 8 1.14 1.98 5.69
C VAL A 8 -0.01 1.53 6.59
N CYS A 9 0.20 0.47 7.36
CA CYS A 9 -0.86 -0.13 8.17
C CYS A 9 -0.30 -0.79 9.43
N THR A 10 -1.15 -0.89 10.44
CA THR A 10 -0.93 -1.75 11.61
C THR A 10 -1.72 -3.05 11.39
N PRO A 11 -1.08 -4.23 11.44
CA PRO A 11 -1.80 -5.50 11.40
C PRO A 11 -2.81 -5.61 12.55
N LEU A 12 -3.96 -6.21 12.28
CA LEU A 12 -4.97 -6.47 13.31
C LEU A 12 -4.54 -7.64 14.19
N GLU A 13 -4.90 -7.57 15.46
CA GLU A 13 -4.77 -8.67 16.41
C GLU A 13 -5.83 -9.75 16.13
N LYS A 14 -5.43 -11.02 16.30
CA LYS A 14 -6.26 -12.23 16.20
C LYS A 14 -6.84 -12.53 17.59
N GLU A 15 -7.86 -13.38 17.65
CA GLU A 15 -8.52 -13.77 18.91
C GLU A 15 -7.57 -14.44 19.92
N ASN A 16 -6.49 -15.05 19.45
CA ASN A 16 -5.47 -15.70 20.27
C ASN A 16 -4.39 -14.74 20.82
N GLY A 17 -4.51 -13.43 20.58
CA GLY A 17 -3.54 -12.41 21.01
C GLY A 17 -2.32 -12.23 20.08
N GLU A 18 -2.27 -12.97 18.96
CA GLU A 18 -1.23 -12.79 17.96
C GLU A 18 -1.64 -11.76 16.89
N PHE A 19 -0.70 -11.12 16.22
CA PHE A 19 -1.02 -10.27 15.09
C PHE A 19 -1.14 -11.07 13.79
N ASN A 20 -1.98 -10.60 12.87
CA ASN A 20 -1.96 -11.09 11.48
C ASN A 20 -0.57 -10.85 10.88
N SER A 21 0.01 -11.89 10.28
CA SER A 21 1.32 -11.73 9.65
C SER A 21 1.22 -10.87 8.40
N LEU A 22 2.28 -10.10 8.11
CA LEU A 22 2.32 -9.30 6.89
C LEU A 22 2.22 -10.19 5.64
N ALA A 23 2.79 -11.40 5.67
CA ALA A 23 2.71 -12.36 4.58
C ALA A 23 1.27 -12.79 4.27
N GLU A 24 0.47 -13.14 5.28
CA GLU A 24 -0.95 -13.50 5.12
C GLU A 24 -1.76 -12.33 4.53
N ILE A 25 -1.55 -11.11 5.04
CA ILE A 25 -2.23 -9.90 4.58
C ILE A 25 -1.89 -9.63 3.11
N LEU A 26 -0.61 -9.62 2.76
CA LEU A 26 -0.14 -9.35 1.39
C LEU A 26 -0.59 -10.44 0.42
N GLN A 27 -0.56 -11.71 0.82
CA GLN A 27 -1.04 -12.82 0.00
C GLN A 27 -2.52 -12.64 -0.35
N SER A 28 -3.36 -12.35 0.66
CA SER A 28 -4.79 -12.12 0.46
C SER A 28 -5.04 -10.92 -0.47
N LEU A 29 -4.37 -9.78 -0.20
CA LEU A 29 -4.51 -8.55 -0.97
C LEU A 29 -4.07 -8.74 -2.43
N LYS A 30 -2.86 -9.27 -2.66
CA LYS A 30 -2.33 -9.52 -4.02
C LYS A 30 -3.22 -10.49 -4.78
N ARG A 31 -3.68 -11.58 -4.16
CA ARG A 31 -4.55 -12.57 -4.81
C ARG A 31 -5.88 -11.94 -5.26
N HIS A 32 -6.56 -11.23 -4.36
CA HIS A 32 -7.85 -10.62 -4.68
C HIS A 32 -7.71 -9.57 -5.78
N THR A 33 -6.77 -8.62 -5.60
CA THR A 33 -6.58 -7.51 -6.53
C THR A 33 -6.02 -7.95 -7.88
N ALA A 34 -5.15 -8.97 -7.95
CA ALA A 34 -4.67 -9.52 -9.22
C ALA A 34 -5.82 -10.11 -10.04
N ARG A 35 -6.70 -10.90 -9.40
CA ARG A 35 -7.88 -11.46 -10.07
C ARG A 35 -8.79 -10.35 -10.62
N GLN A 36 -9.14 -9.36 -9.79
CA GLN A 36 -10.02 -8.27 -10.22
C GLN A 36 -9.39 -7.44 -11.34
N SER A 37 -8.11 -7.10 -11.22
CA SER A 37 -7.40 -6.31 -12.24
C SER A 37 -7.30 -7.05 -13.55
N ASN A 38 -7.04 -8.36 -13.52
CA ASN A 38 -7.01 -9.19 -14.72
C ASN A 38 -8.36 -9.23 -15.43
N LEU A 39 -9.46 -9.36 -14.68
CA LEU A 39 -10.82 -9.30 -15.25
C LEU A 39 -11.11 -7.94 -15.89
N ILE A 40 -10.84 -6.84 -15.18
CA ILE A 40 -11.07 -5.47 -15.68
C ILE A 40 -10.27 -5.20 -16.96
N LEU A 41 -9.02 -5.67 -17.01
CA LEU A 41 -8.10 -5.43 -18.12
C LEU A 41 -8.16 -6.53 -19.20
N SER A 42 -9.08 -7.50 -19.08
CA SER A 42 -9.21 -8.64 -20.01
C SER A 42 -7.88 -9.37 -20.30
N ARG A 43 -7.11 -9.61 -19.24
CA ARG A 43 -5.80 -10.29 -19.28
C ARG A 43 -5.79 -11.50 -18.36
N SER A 44 -4.79 -12.35 -18.52
CA SER A 44 -4.55 -13.53 -17.68
C SER A 44 -3.08 -13.58 -17.23
N GLY A 45 -2.78 -14.42 -16.24
CA GLY A 45 -1.43 -14.57 -15.69
C GLY A 45 -1.15 -13.70 -14.47
N ALA A 46 0.14 -13.58 -14.13
CA ALA A 46 0.59 -12.79 -12.98
C ALA A 46 0.32 -11.30 -13.20
N PHE A 47 -0.23 -10.64 -12.18
CA PHE A 47 -0.50 -9.19 -12.20
C PHE A 47 0.53 -8.40 -11.38
N TRP A 48 0.84 -8.88 -10.17
CA TRP A 48 1.83 -8.28 -9.28
C TRP A 48 3.20 -8.93 -9.45
N GLN A 49 4.25 -8.17 -9.16
CA GLN A 49 5.57 -8.73 -8.89
C GLN A 49 5.50 -9.66 -7.68
N ASP A 50 6.31 -10.72 -7.70
CA ASP A 50 6.31 -11.78 -6.68
C ASP A 50 6.66 -11.22 -5.30
N GLU A 51 7.84 -10.61 -5.19
CA GLU A 51 8.31 -9.98 -3.96
C GLU A 51 7.63 -8.63 -3.68
N SER A 52 7.60 -8.26 -2.39
CA SER A 52 7.19 -6.93 -1.92
C SER A 52 8.34 -6.35 -1.10
N TYR A 53 8.41 -5.02 -1.02
CA TYR A 53 9.27 -4.36 -0.05
C TYR A 53 8.49 -4.12 1.24
N ASP A 54 9.02 -4.57 2.38
CA ASP A 54 8.49 -4.33 3.71
C ASP A 54 9.49 -3.61 4.61
N HIS A 55 8.97 -2.76 5.50
CA HIS A 55 9.76 -2.00 6.47
C HIS A 55 8.95 -1.80 7.75
N ILE A 56 9.54 -2.16 8.89
CA ILE A 56 8.91 -1.99 10.20
C ILE A 56 9.15 -0.56 10.68
N VAL A 57 8.06 0.16 10.96
CA VAL A 57 8.07 1.48 11.57
C VAL A 57 8.36 1.34 13.07
N ARG A 58 9.41 2.01 13.55
CA ARG A 58 9.93 1.83 14.92
C ARG A 58 9.48 2.92 15.89
N ASP A 59 9.15 4.10 15.38
CA ASP A 59 8.72 5.23 16.18
C ASP A 59 7.78 6.17 15.42
N GLN A 60 7.23 7.13 16.15
CA GLN A 60 6.26 8.11 15.64
C GLN A 60 6.85 9.05 14.58
N ALA A 61 8.10 9.49 14.76
CA ALA A 61 8.75 10.38 13.80
C ALA A 61 9.00 9.67 12.46
N GLU A 62 9.37 8.39 12.52
CA GLU A 62 9.48 7.53 11.36
C GLU A 62 8.13 7.31 10.67
N LEU A 63 7.07 7.07 11.43
CA LEU A 63 5.71 6.92 10.89
C LEU A 63 5.30 8.13 10.06
N GLU A 64 5.42 9.33 10.62
CA GLU A 64 5.09 10.58 9.93
C GLU A 64 5.91 10.79 8.67
N ARG A 65 7.21 10.48 8.73
CA ARG A 65 8.11 10.58 7.58
C ARG A 65 7.67 9.64 6.45
N ILE A 66 7.30 8.40 6.77
CA ILE A 66 6.85 7.40 5.79
C ILE A 66 5.49 7.79 5.20
N ILE A 67 4.54 8.23 6.02
CA ILE A 67 3.23 8.72 5.54
C ILE A 67 3.44 9.88 4.57
N LYS A 68 4.24 10.89 4.95
CA LYS A 68 4.58 12.02 4.06
C LYS A 68 5.25 11.53 2.78
N TYR A 69 6.20 10.60 2.86
CA TYR A 69 6.85 10.03 1.69
C TYR A 69 5.83 9.41 0.71
N VAL A 70 4.90 8.59 1.21
CA VAL A 70 3.87 7.92 0.40
C VAL A 70 2.93 8.93 -0.24
N LEU A 71 2.44 9.91 0.53
CA LEU A 71 1.52 10.93 0.04
C LEU A 71 2.16 11.81 -1.04
N TYR A 72 3.42 12.20 -0.87
CA TYR A 72 4.14 13.04 -1.84
C TYR A 72 4.70 12.27 -3.05
N ASN A 73 4.60 10.94 -3.07
CA ASN A 73 5.15 10.14 -4.17
C ASN A 73 4.60 10.52 -5.56
N PRO A 74 3.29 10.78 -5.75
CA PRO A 74 2.77 11.23 -7.04
C PRO A 74 3.34 12.59 -7.51
N VAL A 75 3.63 13.50 -6.56
CA VAL A 75 4.28 14.79 -6.86
C VAL A 75 5.73 14.57 -7.30
N LYS A 76 6.48 13.75 -6.54
CA LYS A 76 7.86 13.40 -6.88
C LYS A 76 7.98 12.71 -8.24
N ALA A 77 6.96 11.97 -8.64
CA ALA A 77 6.89 11.31 -9.94
C ALA A 77 6.38 12.21 -11.07
N GLY A 78 6.08 13.49 -10.81
CA GLY A 78 5.61 14.45 -11.82
C GLY A 78 4.19 14.20 -12.33
N LEU A 79 3.37 13.41 -11.61
CA LEU A 79 2.00 13.10 -12.03
C LEU A 79 1.01 14.22 -11.70
N ILE A 80 1.31 15.00 -10.66
CA ILE A 80 0.54 16.13 -10.15
C ILE A 80 1.48 17.13 -9.47
N ASP A 81 0.99 18.35 -9.27
CA ASP A 81 1.71 19.46 -8.61
C ASP A 81 1.46 19.54 -7.09
N ASP A 82 0.34 19.01 -6.61
CA ASP A 82 -0.04 18.95 -5.19
C ASP A 82 -0.55 17.56 -4.84
N TRP A 83 0.02 16.95 -3.79
CA TRP A 83 -0.34 15.60 -3.34
C TRP A 83 -1.82 15.45 -3.01
N LYS A 84 -2.48 16.53 -2.57
CA LYS A 84 -3.92 16.54 -2.25
C LYS A 84 -4.80 16.32 -3.48
N LYS A 85 -4.29 16.55 -4.69
CA LYS A 85 -5.00 16.31 -5.95
C LYS A 85 -4.95 14.84 -6.38
N TRP A 86 -4.14 14.00 -5.73
CA TRP A 86 -4.10 12.58 -6.05
C TRP A 86 -5.32 11.85 -5.48
N LYS A 87 -6.35 11.67 -6.30
CA LYS A 87 -7.60 10.99 -5.89
C LYS A 87 -7.44 9.52 -5.47
N TRP A 88 -6.28 8.93 -5.69
CA TRP A 88 -5.99 7.52 -5.37
C TRP A 88 -5.18 7.35 -4.08
N SER A 89 -5.05 8.40 -3.28
CA SER A 89 -4.46 8.35 -1.94
C SER A 89 -5.56 8.42 -0.88
N TYR A 90 -5.35 7.71 0.23
CA TYR A 90 -6.15 7.83 1.43
C TYR A 90 -5.20 7.84 2.64
N CYS A 91 -5.42 8.76 3.57
CA CYS A 91 -4.70 8.83 4.83
C CYS A 91 -5.69 9.16 5.94
N ARG A 92 -5.81 8.27 6.93
CA ARG A 92 -6.61 8.51 8.13
C ARG A 92 -5.87 9.40 9.14
N TYR A 93 -4.55 9.38 9.12
CA TYR A 93 -3.73 10.12 10.07
C TYR A 93 -3.84 11.61 9.78
N GLU A 94 -4.23 12.40 10.77
CA GLU A 94 -4.17 13.85 10.67
C GLU A 94 -2.69 14.25 10.64
N MET A 95 -2.23 14.82 9.52
CA MET A 95 -0.86 15.30 9.36
C MET A 95 -0.71 16.76 9.78
#